data_AF-A0A9X4CE55-F1
#
_entry.id   AF-A0A9X4CE55-F1
#
_cell.length_a   1.000
_cell.length_b   1.000
_cell.length_c   1.000
_cell.angle_alpha   90.00
_cell.angle_beta   90.00
_cell.angle_gamma   90.00
#
_symmetry.space_group_name_H-M   'P 1'
#
loop_
_entity.id
_entity.type
_entity.pdbx_description
1 polymer ?
#
loop_
_entity_poly.entity_id
_entity_poly.type
_entity_poly.pdbx_seq_one_letter_code
_entity_poly.pdbx_strand_id
1 'polypeptide(L)'
;MADDTPLEERKFLFEQQRWRDELPLKRLELEQKLRENGWLARAFSPLTTALMAGVLTIFGSVVATTMQSRNSLELETRKFESTKQLESQKQEHELILKMASVGDVEQSRKNIRYLAETGLITDKALVTRILARTDAPVLPAPAGAANFPVPDSLSRRLSPRALEMIASFEVLGRENYEKTYAHPTWTGMGGVTIGIGYDLGSVSPGQMNQDWGGLIASADLNRLTTAVSIRGQAARDLANSLQDIVIDWDDAVIVFGKQIERWSSLVDGRLPNARELPPDCYGAILSIAYNRGLSFDSQGDRYIEMRAIKELIEKREFDKIADQIRAMKRLWPTVSGLQQRRDKEAKLFEDGLARAGNKAAIAPN
;
A
#
# COMPACT_ATOMS: atom_id res chain seq x y z
N MET A 1 -9.78 -120.87 -2.77
CA MET A 1 -10.90 -119.95 -3.07
C MET A 1 -10.48 -119.16 -4.29
N ALA A 2 -11.08 -119.48 -5.44
CA ALA A 2 -10.80 -118.84 -6.71
C ALA A 2 -11.43 -117.43 -6.71
N ASP A 3 -10.61 -116.42 -6.96
CA ASP A 3 -11.02 -115.03 -7.15
C ASP A 3 -11.40 -114.86 -8.63
N ASP A 4 -12.69 -114.99 -8.90
CA ASP A 4 -13.32 -114.93 -10.23
C ASP A 4 -13.77 -113.50 -10.54
N THR A 5 -12.86 -112.53 -10.40
CA THR A 5 -13.08 -111.15 -10.84
C THR A 5 -12.69 -111.00 -12.32
N PRO A 6 -13.59 -110.54 -13.21
CA PRO A 6 -13.34 -110.46 -14.65
C PRO A 6 -12.10 -109.62 -15.01
N LEU A 7 -11.36 -110.03 -16.05
CA LEU A 7 -10.09 -109.42 -16.49
C LEU A 7 -10.20 -107.93 -16.83
N GLU A 8 -11.39 -107.46 -17.19
CA GLU A 8 -11.70 -106.04 -17.43
C GLU A 8 -11.69 -105.22 -16.14
N GLU A 9 -12.13 -105.80 -15.03
CA GLU A 9 -12.21 -105.13 -13.73
C GLU A 9 -10.80 -104.85 -13.18
N ARG A 10 -9.85 -105.76 -13.43
CA ARG A 10 -8.42 -105.54 -13.12
C ARG A 10 -7.77 -104.46 -13.98
N LYS A 11 -8.10 -104.39 -15.28
CA LYS A 11 -7.62 -103.31 -16.16
C LYS A 11 -8.21 -101.97 -15.74
N PHE A 12 -9.48 -101.95 -15.37
CA PHE A 12 -10.17 -100.76 -14.87
C PHE A 12 -9.55 -100.26 -13.55
N LEU A 13 -9.23 -101.17 -12.62
CA LEU A 13 -8.55 -100.82 -11.38
C LEU A 13 -7.12 -100.29 -11.61
N PHE A 14 -6.39 -100.87 -12.57
CA PHE A 14 -5.05 -100.40 -12.94
C PHE A 14 -5.08 -99.03 -13.62
N GLU A 15 -6.03 -98.80 -14.54
CA GLU A 15 -6.24 -97.47 -15.12
C GLU A 15 -6.68 -96.47 -14.04
N GLN A 16 -7.58 -96.85 -13.13
CA GLN A 16 -8.00 -95.98 -12.04
C GLN A 16 -6.85 -95.61 -11.10
N GLN A 17 -5.91 -96.52 -10.84
CA GLN A 17 -4.66 -96.22 -10.11
C GLN A 17 -3.73 -95.30 -10.91
N ARG A 18 -3.52 -95.56 -12.20
CA ARG A 18 -2.69 -94.70 -13.05
C ARG A 18 -3.23 -93.28 -13.13
N TRP A 19 -4.53 -93.13 -13.29
CA TRP A 19 -5.21 -91.82 -13.28
C TRP A 19 -5.12 -91.14 -11.92
N ARG A 20 -5.14 -91.91 -10.81
CA ARG A 20 -4.94 -91.37 -9.45
C ARG A 20 -3.54 -90.79 -9.25
N ASP A 21 -2.52 -91.38 -9.88
CA ASP A 21 -1.13 -90.96 -9.72
C ASP A 21 -0.70 -89.89 -10.74
N GLU A 22 -1.31 -89.85 -11.94
CA GLU A 22 -1.02 -88.82 -12.97
C GLU A 22 -1.72 -87.47 -12.69
N LEU A 23 -2.93 -87.47 -12.11
CA LEU A 23 -3.70 -86.25 -11.85
C LEU A 23 -3.02 -85.26 -10.89
N PRO A 24 -2.38 -85.68 -9.78
CA PRO A 24 -1.67 -84.79 -8.86
C PRO A 24 -0.47 -84.11 -9.52
N LEU A 25 0.31 -84.86 -10.31
CA LEU A 25 1.48 -84.36 -11.01
C LEU A 25 1.10 -83.28 -12.04
N LYS A 26 0.05 -83.53 -12.84
CA LYS A 26 -0.45 -82.53 -13.79
C LYS A 26 -1.03 -81.29 -13.11
N ARG A 27 -1.65 -81.43 -11.94
CA ARG A 27 -2.14 -80.27 -11.16
C ARG A 27 -1.00 -79.40 -10.65
N LEU A 28 0.08 -80.01 -10.14
CA LEU A 28 1.26 -79.29 -9.66
C LEU A 28 1.98 -78.55 -10.81
N GLU A 29 2.09 -79.18 -11.98
CA GLU A 29 2.71 -78.57 -13.15
C GLU A 29 1.88 -77.39 -13.70
N LEU A 30 0.55 -77.49 -13.66
CA LEU A 30 -0.35 -76.39 -14.03
C LEU A 30 -0.29 -75.24 -13.02
N GLU A 31 -0.19 -75.53 -11.73
CA GLU A 31 -0.01 -74.52 -10.68
C GLU A 31 1.33 -73.79 -10.81
N GLN A 32 2.40 -74.51 -11.18
CA GLN A 32 3.72 -73.90 -11.43
C GLN A 32 3.70 -73.00 -12.67
N LYS A 33 3.08 -73.45 -13.78
CA LYS A 33 2.89 -72.65 -15.00
C LYS A 33 1.97 -71.44 -14.77
N LEU A 34 0.96 -71.54 -13.90
CA LEU A 34 0.10 -70.42 -13.51
C LEU A 34 0.81 -69.40 -12.60
N ARG A 35 1.78 -69.84 -11.78
CA ARG A 35 2.62 -68.95 -10.96
C ARG A 35 3.64 -68.18 -11.79
N GLU A 36 4.28 -68.82 -12.78
CA GLU A 36 5.27 -68.17 -13.64
C GLU A 36 4.65 -67.22 -14.68
N ASN A 37 3.44 -67.51 -15.17
CA ASN A 37 2.72 -66.67 -16.16
C ASN A 37 1.55 -65.85 -15.56
N GLY A 38 1.55 -65.65 -14.24
CA GLY A 38 0.49 -64.93 -13.52
C GLY A 38 0.37 -63.46 -13.94
N TRP A 39 -0.86 -62.98 -14.15
CA TRP A 39 -1.18 -61.61 -14.60
C TRP A 39 -0.51 -60.48 -13.78
N LEU A 40 -0.24 -60.72 -12.49
CA LEU A 40 0.50 -59.80 -11.61
C LEU A 40 1.95 -59.58 -12.09
N ALA A 41 2.64 -60.61 -12.59
CA ALA A 41 4.00 -60.49 -13.10
C ALA A 41 4.08 -59.64 -14.39
N ARG A 42 3.02 -59.65 -15.21
CA ARG A 42 2.88 -58.75 -16.37
C ARG A 42 2.52 -57.32 -15.95
N ALA A 43 1.75 -57.14 -14.87
CA ALA A 43 1.35 -55.82 -14.35
C ALA A 43 2.53 -55.04 -13.71
N PHE A 44 3.49 -55.74 -13.11
CA PHE A 44 4.69 -55.16 -12.47
C PHE A 44 5.95 -55.22 -13.36
N SER A 45 5.79 -55.26 -14.68
CA SER A 45 6.93 -55.09 -15.59
C SER A 45 7.42 -53.63 -15.56
N PRO A 46 8.72 -53.37 -15.83
CA PRO A 46 9.25 -52.00 -15.88
C PRO A 46 8.48 -51.09 -16.87
N LEU A 47 8.02 -51.66 -18.00
CA LEU A 47 7.30 -50.95 -19.04
C LEU A 47 5.86 -50.58 -18.61
N THR A 48 5.13 -51.50 -17.97
CA THR A 48 3.78 -51.23 -17.45
C THR A 48 3.80 -50.28 -16.26
N THR A 49 4.83 -50.33 -15.44
CA THR A 49 5.01 -49.41 -14.30
C THR A 49 5.26 -47.98 -14.79
N ALA A 50 6.08 -47.81 -15.83
CA ALA A 50 6.30 -46.50 -16.46
C ALA A 50 5.04 -45.94 -17.14
N LEU A 51 4.26 -46.79 -17.82
CA LEU A 51 2.97 -46.39 -18.39
C LEU A 51 1.95 -45.98 -17.31
N MET A 52 1.84 -46.74 -16.22
CA MET A 52 0.96 -46.41 -15.10
C MET A 52 1.38 -45.11 -14.40
N ALA A 53 2.68 -44.88 -14.20
CA ALA A 53 3.21 -43.64 -13.64
C ALA A 53 2.94 -42.43 -14.56
N GLY A 54 3.09 -42.60 -15.88
CA GLY A 54 2.74 -41.57 -16.87
C GLY A 54 1.25 -41.22 -16.86
N VAL A 55 0.38 -42.22 -16.82
CA VAL A 55 -1.09 -42.02 -16.74
C VAL A 55 -1.48 -41.33 -15.44
N LEU A 56 -0.93 -41.74 -14.29
CA LEU A 56 -1.15 -41.08 -12.99
C LEU A 56 -0.69 -39.62 -12.98
N THR A 57 0.43 -39.31 -13.63
CA THR A 57 0.96 -37.95 -13.73
C THR A 57 0.05 -37.05 -14.59
N ILE A 58 -0.44 -37.58 -15.72
CA ILE A 58 -1.40 -36.88 -16.58
C ILE A 58 -2.72 -36.67 -15.83
N PHE A 59 -3.23 -37.70 -15.13
CA PHE A 59 -4.45 -37.59 -14.33
C PHE A 59 -4.32 -36.55 -13.21
N GLY A 60 -3.19 -36.56 -12.49
CA GLY A 60 -2.90 -35.56 -11.46
C GLY A 60 -2.86 -34.13 -12.02
N SER A 61 -2.28 -33.95 -13.20
CA SER A 61 -2.19 -32.65 -13.88
C SER A 61 -3.56 -32.14 -14.34
N VAL A 62 -4.42 -33.01 -14.86
CA VAL A 62 -5.79 -32.67 -15.28
C VAL A 62 -6.67 -32.31 -14.07
N VAL A 63 -6.57 -33.07 -12.98
CA VAL A 63 -7.29 -32.77 -11.73
C VAL A 63 -6.81 -31.46 -11.11
N ALA A 64 -5.50 -31.22 -11.07
CA ALA A 64 -4.94 -29.97 -10.56
C ALA A 64 -5.40 -28.76 -11.40
N THR A 65 -5.38 -28.87 -12.73
CA THR A 65 -5.80 -27.80 -13.65
C THR A 65 -7.29 -27.50 -13.52
N THR A 66 -8.14 -28.53 -13.34
CA THR A 66 -9.59 -28.34 -13.16
C THR A 66 -9.94 -27.77 -11.78
N MET A 67 -9.23 -28.15 -10.72
CA MET A 67 -9.38 -27.51 -9.40
C MET A 67 -8.90 -26.05 -9.42
N GLN A 68 -7.77 -25.76 -10.06
CA GLN A 68 -7.24 -24.41 -10.19
C GLN A 68 -8.15 -23.49 -11.01
N SER A 69 -8.79 -24.03 -12.06
CA SER A 69 -9.78 -23.33 -12.90
C SER A 69 -11.04 -22.92 -12.11
N ARG A 70 -11.54 -23.78 -11.21
CA ARG A 70 -12.66 -23.44 -10.32
C ARG A 70 -12.29 -22.34 -9.34
N ASN A 71 -11.12 -22.45 -8.71
CA ASN A 71 -10.62 -21.42 -7.80
C ASN A 71 -10.40 -20.07 -8.50
N SER A 72 -9.94 -20.07 -9.76
CA SER A 72 -9.79 -18.83 -10.52
C SER A 72 -11.12 -18.17 -10.86
N LEU A 73 -12.16 -18.96 -11.19
CA LEU A 73 -13.49 -18.43 -11.50
C LEU A 73 -14.15 -17.78 -10.27
N GLU A 74 -14.02 -18.40 -9.10
CA GLU A 74 -14.52 -17.83 -7.85
C GLU A 74 -13.80 -16.53 -7.48
N LEU A 75 -12.47 -16.50 -7.63
CA LEU A 75 -11.67 -15.30 -7.39
C LEU A 75 -12.02 -14.16 -8.35
N GLU A 76 -12.24 -14.48 -9.62
CA GLU A 76 -12.65 -13.51 -10.65
C GLU A 76 -14.05 -12.96 -10.37
N THR A 77 -14.99 -13.82 -9.98
CA THR A 77 -16.35 -13.42 -9.60
C THR A 77 -16.34 -12.50 -8.38
N ARG A 78 -15.59 -12.86 -7.33
CA ARG A 78 -15.45 -12.01 -6.12
C ARG A 78 -14.78 -10.68 -6.41
N LYS A 79 -13.75 -10.68 -7.27
CA LYS A 79 -13.11 -9.44 -7.73
C LYS A 79 -14.09 -8.57 -8.49
N PHE A 80 -14.86 -9.15 -9.41
CA PHE A 80 -15.87 -8.46 -10.19
C PHE A 80 -16.95 -7.83 -9.29
N GLU A 81 -17.49 -8.59 -8.33
CA GLU A 81 -18.45 -8.10 -7.35
C GLU A 81 -17.90 -6.97 -6.49
N SER A 82 -16.67 -7.11 -6.00
CA SER A 82 -15.99 -6.06 -5.22
C SER A 82 -15.74 -4.80 -6.05
N THR A 83 -15.33 -4.93 -7.32
CA THR A 83 -15.15 -3.78 -8.22
C THR A 83 -16.47 -3.09 -8.52
N LYS A 84 -17.55 -3.86 -8.74
CA LYS A 84 -18.89 -3.34 -8.97
C LYS A 84 -19.42 -2.58 -7.75
N GLN A 85 -19.17 -3.09 -6.54
CA GLN A 85 -19.51 -2.40 -5.29
C GLN A 85 -18.73 -1.10 -5.13
N LEU A 86 -17.41 -1.11 -5.39
CA LEU A 86 -16.57 0.07 -5.29
C LEU A 86 -16.98 1.15 -6.31
N GLU A 87 -17.33 0.75 -7.53
CA GLU A 87 -17.80 1.67 -8.57
C GLU A 87 -19.16 2.27 -8.21
N SER A 88 -20.09 1.46 -7.68
CA SER A 88 -21.37 1.95 -7.16
C SER A 88 -21.17 2.95 -6.02
N GLN A 89 -20.25 2.67 -5.08
CA GLN A 89 -19.92 3.60 -3.99
C GLN A 89 -19.29 4.90 -4.50
N LYS A 90 -18.43 4.82 -5.53
CA LYS A 90 -17.86 6.02 -6.17
C LYS A 90 -18.91 6.87 -6.86
N GLN A 91 -19.85 6.25 -7.57
CA GLN A 91 -20.96 6.95 -8.23
C GLN A 91 -21.86 7.65 -7.22
N GLU A 92 -22.20 6.97 -6.11
CA GLU A 92 -22.96 7.55 -5.00
C GLU A 92 -22.21 8.75 -4.38
N HIS A 93 -20.89 8.59 -4.13
CA HIS A 93 -20.07 9.67 -3.58
C HIS A 93 -19.95 10.88 -4.53
N GLU A 94 -19.76 10.65 -5.82
CA GLU A 94 -19.67 11.72 -6.82
C GLU A 94 -21.00 12.47 -6.97
N LEU A 95 -22.13 11.75 -6.94
CA LEU A 95 -23.46 12.35 -6.97
C LEU A 95 -23.70 13.23 -5.74
N ILE A 96 -23.34 12.73 -4.55
CA ILE A 96 -23.43 13.50 -3.30
C ILE A 96 -22.55 14.75 -3.37
N LEU A 97 -21.31 14.63 -3.86
CA LEU A 97 -20.41 15.78 -4.01
C LEU A 97 -20.96 16.83 -4.98
N LYS A 98 -21.45 16.43 -6.15
CA LYS A 98 -22.05 17.36 -7.14
C LYS A 98 -23.26 18.10 -6.57
N MET A 99 -24.11 17.38 -5.84
CA MET A 99 -25.29 17.97 -5.22
C MET A 99 -24.94 18.86 -4.02
N ALA A 100 -23.87 18.53 -3.30
CA ALA A 100 -23.37 19.31 -2.18
C ALA A 100 -22.62 20.58 -2.61
N SER A 101 -21.92 20.54 -3.76
CA SER A 101 -21.07 21.62 -4.28
C SER A 101 -21.82 22.77 -4.96
N VAL A 102 -23.15 22.80 -4.88
CA VAL A 102 -23.94 23.93 -5.36
C VAL A 102 -23.66 25.13 -4.45
N GLY A 103 -23.26 26.27 -5.02
CA GLY A 103 -22.81 27.46 -4.29
C GLY A 103 -23.84 28.13 -3.37
N ASP A 104 -25.07 27.62 -3.35
CA ASP A 104 -26.14 28.02 -2.43
C ASP A 104 -26.42 26.90 -1.41
N VAL A 105 -26.23 27.21 -0.13
CA VAL A 105 -26.39 26.30 1.00
C VAL A 105 -27.82 25.76 1.12
N GLU A 106 -28.83 26.58 0.82
CA GLU A 106 -30.23 26.14 0.88
C GLU A 106 -30.58 25.20 -0.27
N GLN A 107 -30.02 25.44 -1.46
CA GLN A 107 -30.21 24.56 -2.60
C GLN A 107 -29.50 23.22 -2.41
N SER A 108 -28.27 23.22 -1.89
CA SER A 108 -27.52 22.01 -1.51
C SER A 108 -28.32 21.14 -0.53
N ARG A 109 -28.96 21.76 0.47
CA ARG A 109 -29.85 21.08 1.44
C ARG A 109 -31.04 20.42 0.77
N LYS A 110 -31.73 21.13 -0.13
CA LYS A 110 -32.87 20.58 -0.88
C LYS A 110 -32.45 19.40 -1.74
N ASN A 111 -31.28 19.48 -2.38
CA ASN A 111 -30.75 18.41 -3.22
C ASN A 111 -30.42 17.15 -2.40
N ILE A 112 -29.72 17.29 -1.26
CA ILE A 112 -29.37 16.15 -0.40
C ILE A 112 -30.62 15.52 0.22
N ARG A 113 -31.59 16.34 0.64
CA ARG A 113 -32.87 15.83 1.14
C ARG A 113 -33.65 15.10 0.06
N TYR A 114 -33.68 15.65 -1.16
CA TYR A 114 -34.29 14.98 -2.31
C TYR A 114 -33.65 13.62 -2.59
N LEU A 115 -32.31 13.51 -2.53
CA LEU A 115 -31.61 12.23 -2.69
C LEU A 115 -32.02 11.21 -1.60
N ALA A 116 -32.21 11.67 -0.37
CA ALA A 116 -32.64 10.83 0.75
C ALA A 116 -34.12 10.39 0.62
N GLU A 117 -35.01 11.29 0.21
CA GLU A 117 -36.46 11.02 0.04
C GLU A 117 -36.76 10.15 -1.18
N THR A 118 -35.97 10.29 -2.25
CA THR A 118 -36.12 9.50 -3.49
C THR A 118 -35.45 8.14 -3.44
N GLY A 119 -34.73 7.82 -2.35
CA GLY A 119 -34.04 6.54 -2.19
C GLY A 119 -32.77 6.38 -3.02
N LEU A 120 -32.18 7.50 -3.48
CA LEU A 120 -30.89 7.52 -4.18
C LEU A 120 -29.69 7.40 -3.23
N ILE A 121 -29.91 7.58 -1.92
CA ILE A 121 -28.95 7.22 -0.87
C ILE A 121 -29.32 5.83 -0.35
N THR A 122 -28.41 4.89 -0.53
CA THR A 122 -28.67 3.46 -0.26
C THR A 122 -28.60 3.11 1.23
N ASP A 123 -27.85 3.89 2.01
CA ASP A 123 -27.70 3.70 3.46
C ASP A 123 -28.92 4.23 4.23
N LYS A 124 -29.76 3.30 4.69
CA LYS A 124 -30.97 3.59 5.48
C LYS A 124 -30.68 4.34 6.78
N ALA A 125 -29.58 4.02 7.46
CA ALA A 125 -29.21 4.68 8.72
C ALA A 125 -28.73 6.12 8.50
N LEU A 126 -28.09 6.37 7.34
CA LEU A 126 -27.73 7.73 6.92
C LEU A 126 -28.97 8.55 6.56
N VAL A 127 -29.90 7.99 5.79
CA VAL A 127 -31.18 8.65 5.43
C VAL A 127 -31.94 9.09 6.67
N THR A 128 -32.09 8.23 7.67
CA THR A 128 -32.77 8.59 8.93
C THR A 128 -32.09 9.76 9.63
N ARG A 129 -30.75 9.81 9.64
CA ARG A 129 -29.98 10.92 10.25
C ARG A 129 -30.11 12.22 9.46
N ILE A 130 -30.13 12.15 8.13
CA ILE A 130 -30.30 13.33 7.24
C ILE A 130 -31.69 13.93 7.44
N LEU A 131 -32.74 13.11 7.49
CA LEU A 131 -34.12 13.56 7.66
C LEU A 131 -34.41 14.08 9.07
N ALA A 132 -33.71 13.57 10.08
CA ALA A 132 -33.86 13.99 11.48
C ALA A 132 -33.17 15.33 11.81
N ARG A 133 -32.19 15.77 11.01
CA ARG A 133 -31.47 17.02 11.24
C ARG A 133 -32.16 18.24 10.63
N THR A 134 -32.21 19.32 11.39
CA THR A 134 -32.77 20.63 10.98
C THR A 134 -31.70 21.67 10.71
N ASP A 135 -30.48 21.44 11.19
CA ASP A 135 -29.27 22.23 10.95
C ASP A 135 -28.66 21.93 9.57
N ALA A 136 -28.19 22.98 8.89
CA ALA A 136 -27.48 22.82 7.62
C ALA A 136 -26.15 22.09 7.88
N PRO A 137 -25.88 20.96 7.21
CA PRO A 137 -24.58 20.31 7.32
C PRO A 137 -23.54 21.18 6.64
N VAL A 138 -22.85 22.01 7.42
CA VAL A 138 -21.60 22.60 6.99
C VAL A 138 -20.60 21.44 6.94
N LEU A 139 -19.87 21.30 5.83
CA LEU A 139 -18.68 20.44 5.81
C LEU A 139 -17.89 20.81 7.07
N PRO A 140 -17.54 19.87 7.97
CA PRO A 140 -16.67 20.23 9.07
C PRO A 140 -15.46 20.91 8.44
N ALA A 141 -15.19 22.16 8.83
CA ALA A 141 -13.86 22.73 8.62
C ALA A 141 -12.89 21.63 9.07
N PRO A 142 -11.92 21.24 8.22
CA PRO A 142 -11.20 19.97 8.31
C PRO A 142 -10.99 19.60 9.77
N ALA A 143 -11.81 18.66 10.26
CA ALA A 143 -11.78 18.26 11.64
C ALA A 143 -10.41 17.59 11.84
N GLY A 144 -9.50 18.30 12.50
CA GLY A 144 -8.11 17.89 12.63
C GLY A 144 -7.08 18.75 11.89
N ALA A 145 -7.40 19.99 11.48
CA ALA A 145 -6.36 20.99 11.24
C ALA A 145 -5.63 21.22 12.57
N ALA A 146 -4.61 20.39 12.83
CA ALA A 146 -3.67 20.72 13.86
C ALA A 146 -3.06 22.04 13.43
N ASN A 147 -3.30 23.10 14.21
CA ASN A 147 -2.71 24.40 13.94
C ASN A 147 -1.20 24.21 14.10
N PHE A 148 -0.52 23.91 12.99
CA PHE A 148 0.93 23.95 12.94
C PHE A 148 1.31 25.43 12.96
N PRO A 149 1.89 25.92 14.06
CA PRO A 149 2.35 27.30 14.09
C PRO A 149 3.44 27.44 13.04
N VAL A 150 3.25 28.36 12.09
CA VAL A 150 4.32 28.74 11.17
C VAL A 150 5.42 29.36 12.02
N PRO A 151 6.68 28.90 11.92
CA PRO A 151 7.78 29.52 12.65
C PRO A 151 7.82 31.02 12.35
N ASP A 152 8.02 31.86 13.36
CA ASP A 152 7.95 33.33 13.22
C ASP A 152 8.87 33.84 12.10
N SER A 153 10.04 33.20 11.94
CA SER A 153 11.03 33.47 10.90
C SER A 153 10.52 33.24 9.46
N LEU A 154 9.43 32.47 9.31
CA LEU A 154 8.80 32.08 8.05
C LEU A 154 7.38 32.64 7.89
N SER A 155 6.80 33.29 8.90
CA SER A 155 5.43 33.82 8.89
C SER A 155 5.06 34.66 7.64
N ARG A 156 6.04 35.37 7.05
CA ARG A 156 5.86 36.15 5.82
C ARG A 156 6.12 35.37 4.51
N ARG A 157 6.77 34.21 4.60
CA ARG A 157 7.28 33.42 3.46
C ARG A 157 6.59 32.08 3.27
N LEU A 158 5.98 31.54 4.31
CA LEU A 158 5.30 30.25 4.30
C LEU A 158 3.89 30.44 4.83
N SER A 159 2.89 29.98 4.09
CA SER A 159 1.52 30.03 4.57
C SER A 159 1.24 28.91 5.58
N PRO A 160 0.30 29.11 6.53
CA PRO A 160 -0.16 28.03 7.40
C PRO A 160 -0.71 26.84 6.61
N ARG A 161 -1.42 27.11 5.50
CA ARG A 161 -1.94 26.08 4.59
C ARG A 161 -0.84 25.20 4.00
N ALA A 162 0.30 25.81 3.62
CA ALA A 162 1.42 25.05 3.11
C ALA A 162 2.04 24.15 4.18
N LEU A 163 2.23 24.68 5.39
CA LEU A 163 2.81 23.94 6.49
C LEU A 163 1.93 22.75 6.89
N GLU A 164 0.63 22.97 7.00
CA GLU A 164 -0.36 21.92 7.25
C GLU A 164 -0.34 20.86 6.13
N MET A 165 -0.27 21.29 4.86
CA MET A 165 -0.17 20.37 3.74
C MET A 165 1.09 19.49 3.85
N ILE A 166 2.26 20.06 4.13
CA ILE A 166 3.50 19.30 4.29
C ILE A 166 3.35 18.28 5.42
N ALA A 167 2.89 18.71 6.60
CA ALA A 167 2.73 17.82 7.74
C ALA A 167 1.68 16.73 7.49
N SER A 168 0.59 17.04 6.78
CA SER A 168 -0.45 16.07 6.46
C SER A 168 0.06 14.90 5.62
N PHE A 169 1.07 15.11 4.77
CA PHE A 169 1.70 14.03 4.01
C PHE A 169 2.56 13.11 4.88
N GLU A 170 3.00 13.58 6.05
CA GLU A 170 3.84 12.82 6.95
C GLU A 170 3.00 12.03 7.96
N VAL A 171 1.95 12.65 8.52
CA VAL A 171 1.23 12.07 9.68
C VAL A 171 -0.30 12.03 9.58
N LEU A 172 -0.89 12.58 8.50
CA LEU A 172 -2.35 12.63 8.29
C LEU A 172 -3.16 13.33 9.41
N GLY A 173 -2.50 14.13 10.26
CA GLY A 173 -3.10 14.90 11.35
C GLY A 173 -2.81 14.36 12.75
N ARG A 174 -3.20 15.13 13.78
CA ARG A 174 -2.90 14.84 15.20
C ARG A 174 -3.44 13.50 15.67
N GLU A 175 -4.71 13.20 15.39
CA GLU A 175 -5.34 11.96 15.84
C GLU A 175 -4.63 10.72 15.28
N ASN A 176 -4.24 10.77 14.01
CA ASN A 176 -3.52 9.68 13.37
C ASN A 176 -2.06 9.60 13.88
N TYR A 177 -1.43 10.74 14.18
CA TYR A 177 -0.14 10.77 14.84
C TYR A 177 -0.16 10.06 16.20
N GLU A 178 -1.06 10.47 17.09
CA GLU A 178 -1.15 9.90 18.44
C GLU A 178 -1.41 8.39 18.41
N LYS A 179 -2.15 7.90 17.39
CA LYS A 179 -2.45 6.49 17.20
C LYS A 179 -1.33 5.67 16.56
N THR A 180 -0.52 6.25 15.67
CA THR A 180 0.35 5.48 14.76
C THR A 180 1.82 5.92 14.75
N TYR A 181 2.11 7.19 15.06
CA TYR A 181 3.43 7.80 14.88
C TYR A 181 4.05 8.38 16.16
N ALA A 182 3.34 8.31 17.30
CA ALA A 182 3.85 8.75 18.59
C ALA A 182 5.06 7.93 19.09
N HIS A 183 5.30 6.74 18.53
CA HIS A 183 6.39 5.85 18.92
C HIS A 183 7.48 5.78 17.84
N PRO A 184 8.76 5.60 18.21
CA PRO A 184 9.85 5.42 17.26
C PRO A 184 9.58 4.26 16.30
N THR A 185 9.59 4.52 14.99
CA THR A 185 9.22 3.53 13.97
C THR A 185 10.29 3.36 12.91
N TRP A 186 10.23 2.27 12.14
CA TRP A 186 11.11 2.05 10.99
C TRP A 186 10.28 1.69 9.76
N THR A 187 10.43 2.48 8.70
CA THR A 187 9.57 2.41 7.50
C THR A 187 10.16 1.60 6.35
N GLY A 188 11.25 0.86 6.59
CA GLY A 188 11.93 0.07 5.58
C GLY A 188 13.09 0.78 4.87
N MET A 189 13.12 2.11 4.90
CA MET A 189 14.14 2.93 4.27
C MET A 189 14.71 3.91 5.30
N GLY A 190 16.04 4.00 5.42
CA GLY A 190 16.71 4.94 6.33
C GLY A 190 16.94 4.39 7.74
N GLY A 191 16.92 5.29 8.72
CA GLY A 191 17.07 4.99 10.15
C GLY A 191 15.73 4.94 10.90
N VAL A 192 15.81 5.04 12.23
CA VAL A 192 14.61 5.13 13.08
C VAL A 192 13.97 6.50 12.90
N THR A 193 12.66 6.55 12.65
CA THR A 193 11.88 7.78 12.52
C THR A 193 11.13 8.07 13.81
N ILE A 194 11.23 9.32 14.30
CA ILE A 194 10.46 9.83 15.44
C ILE A 194 9.73 11.12 15.04
N GLY A 195 8.75 11.54 15.85
CA GLY A 195 8.03 12.79 15.60
C GLY A 195 7.41 12.84 14.20
N ILE A 196 7.42 14.02 13.60
CA ILE A 196 6.92 14.23 12.23
C ILE A 196 8.10 14.10 11.25
N GLY A 197 8.29 12.90 10.73
CA GLY A 197 9.25 12.61 9.66
C GLY A 197 10.73 12.81 10.03
N TYR A 198 11.09 12.82 11.32
CA TYR A 198 12.48 13.04 11.75
C TYR A 198 13.27 11.71 11.73
N ASP A 199 14.09 11.51 10.71
CA ASP A 199 14.93 10.30 10.54
C ASP A 199 16.26 10.40 11.31
N LEU A 200 16.39 9.62 12.38
CA LEU A 200 17.60 9.52 13.21
C LEU A 200 18.82 9.02 12.42
N GLY A 201 18.62 8.26 11.35
CA GLY A 201 19.68 7.81 10.47
C GLY A 201 20.31 8.93 9.64
N SER A 202 19.71 10.12 9.59
CA SER A 202 20.17 11.25 8.79
C SER A 202 20.79 12.39 9.60
N VAL A 203 20.73 12.32 10.93
CA VAL A 203 21.16 13.39 11.84
C VAL A 203 22.40 13.01 12.63
N SER A 204 23.05 14.00 13.25
CA SER A 204 24.16 13.81 14.17
C SER A 204 23.68 13.86 15.63
N PRO A 205 24.45 13.33 16.60
CA PRO A 205 24.10 13.43 18.02
C PRO A 205 24.00 14.88 18.51
N GLY A 206 24.81 15.78 17.97
CA GLY A 206 24.73 17.21 18.26
C GLY A 206 23.42 17.82 17.78
N GLN A 207 22.98 17.48 16.55
CA GLN A 207 21.70 17.93 16.02
C GLN A 207 20.52 17.37 16.83
N MET A 208 20.58 16.08 17.21
CA MET A 208 19.57 15.45 18.05
C MET A 208 19.41 16.21 19.38
N ASN A 209 20.51 16.53 20.06
CA ASN A 209 20.47 17.32 21.29
C ASN A 209 19.95 18.75 21.07
N GLN A 210 20.31 19.41 19.98
CA GLN A 210 19.81 20.76 19.68
C GLN A 210 18.30 20.77 19.40
N ASP A 211 17.81 19.73 18.73
CA ASP A 211 16.41 19.66 18.30
C ASP A 211 15.49 19.20 19.42
N TRP A 212 15.88 18.14 20.13
CA TRP A 212 15.04 17.44 21.12
C TRP A 212 15.44 17.71 22.58
N GLY A 213 16.61 18.30 22.80
CA GLY A 213 17.08 18.63 24.15
C GLY A 213 16.14 19.58 24.87
N GLY A 214 15.71 19.17 26.06
CA GLY A 214 14.77 19.94 26.89
C GLY A 214 13.30 19.81 26.48
N LEU A 215 12.99 19.14 25.37
CA LEU A 215 11.61 18.78 25.00
C LEU A 215 11.23 17.42 25.58
N ILE A 216 12.10 16.42 25.38
CA ILE A 216 11.90 15.07 25.92
C ILE A 216 12.79 14.80 27.13
N ALA A 217 12.40 13.80 27.94
CA ALA A 217 13.16 13.38 29.10
C ALA A 217 14.60 12.99 28.73
N SER A 218 15.59 13.42 29.51
CA SER A 218 17.01 13.16 29.21
C SER A 218 17.34 11.66 29.12
N ALA A 219 16.62 10.81 29.85
CA ALA A 219 16.76 9.36 29.76
C ALA A 219 16.36 8.85 28.37
N ASP A 220 15.22 9.30 27.84
CA ASP A 220 14.74 8.90 26.51
C ASP A 220 15.59 9.51 25.41
N LEU A 221 16.02 10.78 25.56
CA LEU A 221 16.94 11.42 24.62
C LEU A 221 18.26 10.63 24.49
N ASN A 222 18.82 10.16 25.60
CA ASN A 222 20.03 9.34 25.60
C ASN A 222 19.81 8.01 24.88
N ARG A 223 18.66 7.37 25.09
CA ARG A 223 18.27 6.13 24.39
C ARG A 223 18.06 6.35 22.90
N LEU A 224 17.32 7.37 22.50
CA LEU A 224 17.13 7.71 21.08
C LEU A 224 18.46 8.05 20.39
N THR A 225 19.39 8.67 21.11
CA THR A 225 20.72 9.00 20.59
C THR A 225 21.51 7.75 20.17
N THR A 226 21.24 6.56 20.74
CA THR A 226 21.91 5.32 20.30
C THR A 226 21.46 4.87 18.91
N ALA A 227 20.33 5.35 18.41
CA ALA A 227 19.82 5.07 17.07
C ALA A 227 20.26 6.11 16.01
N VAL A 228 20.97 7.15 16.43
CA VAL A 228 21.44 8.20 15.53
C VAL A 228 22.50 7.67 14.56
N SER A 229 22.39 8.05 13.29
CA SER A 229 23.24 7.58 12.17
C SER A 229 23.19 6.07 11.91
N ILE A 230 22.31 5.32 12.58
CA ILE A 230 22.07 3.90 12.30
C ILE A 230 21.01 3.76 11.21
N ARG A 231 21.22 2.85 10.26
CA ARG A 231 20.34 2.62 9.11
C ARG A 231 20.12 1.14 8.83
N GLY A 232 19.11 0.83 8.03
CA GLY A 232 18.82 -0.52 7.55
C GLY A 232 18.31 -1.44 8.66
N GLN A 233 18.63 -2.73 8.60
CA GLN A 233 18.07 -3.73 9.52
C GLN A 233 18.44 -3.46 10.99
N ALA A 234 19.64 -2.90 11.27
CA ALA A 234 20.01 -2.49 12.62
C ALA A 234 19.09 -1.38 13.18
N ALA A 235 18.62 -0.48 12.32
CA ALA A 235 17.64 0.55 12.72
C ALA A 235 16.27 -0.06 13.02
N ARG A 236 15.87 -1.12 12.30
CA ARG A 236 14.63 -1.85 12.61
C ARG A 236 14.64 -2.43 14.01
N ASP A 237 15.75 -3.07 14.39
CA ASP A 237 15.87 -3.71 15.70
C ASP A 237 15.88 -2.67 16.83
N LEU A 238 16.54 -1.53 16.60
CA LEU A 238 16.51 -0.38 17.52
C LEU A 238 15.13 0.27 17.61
N ALA A 239 14.40 0.45 16.50
CA ALA A 239 13.05 0.98 16.55
C ALA A 239 12.14 0.12 17.42
N ASN A 240 12.25 -1.21 17.32
CA ASN A 240 11.48 -2.14 18.15
C ASN A 240 11.83 -2.04 19.65
N SER A 241 13.11 -1.82 19.99
CA SER A 241 13.55 -1.70 21.39
C SER A 241 13.27 -0.33 22.03
N LEU A 242 12.81 0.63 21.23
CA LEU A 242 12.50 2.00 21.64
C LEU A 242 10.98 2.30 21.60
N GLN A 243 10.14 1.30 21.31
CA GLN A 243 8.67 1.45 21.21
C GLN A 243 8.00 1.95 22.48
N ASP A 244 8.63 1.79 23.64
CA ASP A 244 8.13 2.31 24.92
C ASP A 244 8.27 3.83 25.06
N ILE A 245 9.10 4.47 24.23
CA ILE A 245 9.24 5.92 24.20
C ILE A 245 8.03 6.51 23.48
N VAL A 246 7.41 7.51 24.11
CA VAL A 246 6.32 8.29 23.53
C VAL A 246 6.83 9.69 23.24
N ILE A 247 6.66 10.12 22.00
CA ILE A 247 6.91 11.49 21.56
C ILE A 247 5.58 12.23 21.55
N ASP A 248 5.49 13.29 22.35
CA ASP A 248 4.28 14.10 22.43
C ASP A 248 4.05 14.87 21.11
N TRP A 249 2.79 15.09 20.78
CA TRP A 249 2.39 15.85 19.59
C TRP A 249 3.00 17.25 19.58
N ASP A 250 2.93 17.98 20.70
CA ASP A 250 3.36 19.37 20.77
C ASP A 250 4.89 19.47 20.61
N ASP A 251 5.65 18.54 21.20
CA ASP A 251 7.10 18.44 21.00
C ASP A 251 7.46 18.11 19.55
N ALA A 252 6.72 17.18 18.94
CA ALA A 252 6.91 16.80 17.53
C ALA A 252 6.64 17.99 16.59
N VAL A 253 5.63 18.80 16.87
CA VAL A 253 5.31 20.03 16.12
C VAL A 253 6.44 21.06 16.24
N ILE A 254 6.99 21.26 17.44
CA ILE A 254 8.12 22.18 17.67
C ILE A 254 9.32 21.75 16.82
N VAL A 255 9.71 20.47 16.89
CA VAL A 255 10.84 19.95 16.11
C VAL A 255 10.57 19.99 14.61
N PHE A 256 9.34 19.72 14.19
CA PHE A 256 8.93 19.88 12.79
C PHE A 256 9.11 21.32 12.30
N GLY A 257 8.73 22.32 13.12
CA GLY A 257 9.02 23.73 12.83
C GLY A 257 10.50 24.00 12.59
N LYS A 258 11.39 23.48 13.45
CA LYS A 258 12.86 23.59 13.27
C LYS A 258 13.33 22.95 11.96
N GLN A 259 12.77 21.79 11.59
CA GLN A 259 13.09 21.14 10.30
C GLN A 259 12.67 22.02 9.12
N ILE A 260 11.48 22.59 9.17
CA ILE A 260 10.93 23.46 8.12
C ILE A 260 11.79 24.72 7.94
N GLU A 261 12.32 25.31 9.01
CA GLU A 261 13.27 26.43 8.94
C GLU A 261 14.58 26.06 8.25
N ARG A 262 15.15 24.88 8.58
CA ARG A 262 16.36 24.37 7.93
C ARG A 262 16.13 24.11 6.45
N TRP A 263 15.05 23.42 6.10
CA TRP A 263 14.70 23.14 4.71
C TRP A 263 14.43 24.42 3.91
N SER A 264 13.79 25.41 4.53
CA SER A 264 13.58 26.74 3.90
C SER A 264 14.92 27.42 3.59
N SER A 265 15.87 27.37 4.53
CA SER A 265 17.22 27.92 4.31
C SER A 265 17.98 27.21 3.19
N LEU A 266 17.82 25.89 3.09
CA LEU A 266 18.41 25.08 2.03
C LEU A 266 17.78 25.36 0.66
N VAL A 267 16.46 25.52 0.60
CA VAL A 267 15.73 25.92 -0.62
C VAL A 267 16.20 27.29 -1.09
N ASP A 268 16.27 28.27 -0.18
CA ASP A 268 16.76 29.62 -0.48
C ASP A 268 18.19 29.62 -1.04
N GLY A 269 19.05 28.77 -0.49
CA GLY A 269 20.44 28.63 -0.95
C GLY A 269 20.57 27.95 -2.31
N ARG A 270 19.55 27.22 -2.77
CA ARG A 270 19.58 26.42 -4.01
C ARG A 270 18.78 27.01 -5.16
N LEU A 271 17.74 27.77 -4.85
CA LEU A 271 16.83 28.36 -5.82
C LEU A 271 16.91 29.89 -5.74
N PRO A 272 17.60 30.54 -6.70
CA PRO A 272 17.61 31.98 -6.82
C PRO A 272 16.18 32.51 -6.94
N ASN A 273 15.89 33.70 -6.40
CA ASN A 273 14.56 34.34 -6.44
C ASN A 273 13.40 33.56 -5.78
N ALA A 274 13.63 32.40 -5.15
CA ALA A 274 12.55 31.65 -4.50
C ALA A 274 11.82 32.47 -3.42
N ARG A 275 12.51 33.41 -2.78
CA ARG A 275 11.93 34.33 -1.77
C ARG A 275 10.90 35.32 -2.34
N GLU A 276 10.84 35.48 -3.67
CA GLU A 276 9.85 36.33 -4.34
C GLU A 276 8.51 35.61 -4.54
N LEU A 277 8.48 34.28 -4.38
CA LEU A 277 7.27 33.49 -4.52
C LEU A 277 6.24 33.86 -3.43
N PRO A 278 4.95 33.91 -3.77
CA PRO A 278 3.90 34.01 -2.78
C PRO A 278 3.99 32.87 -1.73
N PRO A 279 3.53 33.07 -0.49
CA PRO A 279 3.76 32.10 0.59
C PRO A 279 3.27 30.67 0.33
N ASP A 280 2.16 30.51 -0.39
CA ASP A 280 1.66 29.20 -0.80
C ASP A 280 2.52 28.57 -1.91
N CYS A 281 2.99 29.37 -2.87
CA CYS A 281 3.87 28.94 -3.94
C CYS A 281 5.23 28.48 -3.37
N TYR A 282 5.81 29.28 -2.46
CA TYR A 282 7.03 28.90 -1.73
C TYR A 282 6.81 27.60 -0.97
N GLY A 283 5.68 27.47 -0.28
CA GLY A 283 5.30 26.27 0.44
C GLY A 283 5.21 25.01 -0.42
N ALA A 284 4.69 25.12 -1.64
CA ALA A 284 4.67 24.00 -2.58
C ALA A 284 6.08 23.57 -3.02
N ILE A 285 6.99 24.54 -3.28
CA ILE A 285 8.41 24.26 -3.56
C ILE A 285 9.09 23.61 -2.37
N LEU A 286 8.82 24.10 -1.16
CA LEU A 286 9.35 23.52 0.07
C LEU A 286 8.86 22.08 0.28
N SER A 287 7.60 21.78 0.01
CA SER A 287 7.06 20.41 0.06
C SER A 287 7.76 19.47 -0.93
N ILE A 288 8.06 19.95 -2.14
CA ILE A 288 8.83 19.19 -3.14
C ILE A 288 10.23 18.90 -2.62
N ALA A 289 10.93 19.93 -2.13
CA ALA A 289 12.28 19.80 -1.58
C ALA A 289 12.32 18.84 -0.38
N TYR A 290 11.33 18.91 0.52
CA TYR A 290 11.23 18.03 1.67
C TYR A 290 11.04 16.56 1.25
N ASN A 291 10.21 16.29 0.23
CA ASN A 291 9.95 14.92 -0.23
C ASN A 291 11.07 14.31 -1.08
N ARG A 292 11.67 15.12 -1.96
CA ARG A 292 12.59 14.64 -3.00
C ARG A 292 14.05 15.05 -2.77
N GLY A 293 14.31 15.90 -1.79
CA GLY A 293 15.60 16.52 -1.59
C GLY A 293 15.87 17.71 -2.53
N LEU A 294 17.06 18.29 -2.39
CA LEU A 294 17.49 19.51 -3.10
C LEU A 294 18.07 19.24 -4.50
N SER A 295 17.51 18.26 -5.22
CA SER A 295 18.03 17.76 -6.50
C SER A 295 17.79 18.71 -7.70
N PHE A 296 17.77 20.02 -7.47
CA PHE A 296 17.56 21.06 -8.48
C PHE A 296 18.70 21.20 -9.50
N ASP A 297 19.86 20.62 -9.20
CA ASP A 297 21.05 20.59 -10.08
C ASP A 297 21.45 19.17 -10.50
N SER A 298 20.73 18.16 -10.00
CA SER A 298 21.06 16.76 -10.26
C SER A 298 20.82 16.42 -11.73
N GLN A 299 21.75 15.69 -12.34
CA GLN A 299 21.67 15.27 -13.74
C GLN A 299 20.86 13.97 -13.90
N GLY A 300 20.30 13.77 -15.09
CA GLY A 300 19.56 12.57 -15.45
C GLY A 300 18.05 12.80 -15.63
N ASP A 301 17.40 11.81 -16.24
CA ASP A 301 15.98 11.84 -16.63
C ASP A 301 15.05 12.10 -15.45
N ARG A 302 15.33 11.49 -14.29
CA ARG A 302 14.49 11.61 -13.09
C ARG A 302 14.41 13.03 -12.50
N TYR A 303 15.31 13.93 -12.89
CA TYR A 303 15.43 15.28 -12.33
C TYR A 303 15.11 16.38 -13.35
N ILE A 304 14.57 16.04 -14.52
CA ILE A 304 14.24 17.01 -15.58
C ILE A 304 13.36 18.14 -15.03
N GLU A 305 12.25 17.80 -14.36
CA GLU A 305 11.31 18.79 -13.84
C GLU A 305 11.90 19.60 -12.68
N MET A 306 12.77 19.00 -11.85
CA MET A 306 13.45 19.73 -10.78
C MET A 306 14.35 20.82 -11.35
N ARG A 307 15.11 20.51 -12.42
CA ARG A 307 15.94 21.50 -13.12
C ARG A 307 15.09 22.56 -13.83
N ALA A 308 14.00 22.15 -14.48
CA ALA A 308 13.06 23.07 -15.11
C ALA A 308 12.44 24.04 -14.11
N ILE A 309 12.03 23.56 -12.93
CA ILE A 309 11.53 24.42 -11.83
C ILE A 309 12.58 25.45 -11.44
N LYS A 310 13.84 25.05 -11.25
CA LYS A 310 14.92 25.99 -10.93
C LYS A 310 15.07 27.07 -12.01
N GLU A 311 15.14 26.68 -13.28
CA GLU A 311 15.25 27.60 -14.41
C GLU A 311 14.07 28.59 -14.48
N LEU A 312 12.84 28.11 -14.26
CA LEU A 312 11.65 28.96 -14.24
C LEU A 312 11.67 29.97 -13.08
N ILE A 313 12.13 29.56 -11.90
CA ILE A 313 12.28 30.49 -10.76
C ILE A 313 13.38 31.52 -11.06
N GLU A 314 14.50 31.12 -11.64
CA GLU A 314 15.58 32.03 -12.04
C GLU A 314 15.09 33.09 -13.04
N LYS A 315 14.25 32.69 -14.00
CA LYS A 315 13.65 33.57 -15.01
C LYS A 315 12.40 34.32 -14.54
N ARG A 316 11.89 34.04 -13.33
CA ARG A 316 10.61 34.56 -12.78
C ARG A 316 9.38 34.17 -13.61
N GLU A 317 9.45 33.05 -14.35
CA GLU A 317 8.34 32.46 -15.09
C GLU A 317 7.51 31.56 -14.15
N PHE A 318 6.99 32.15 -13.07
CA PHE A 318 6.36 31.41 -11.97
C PHE A 318 5.07 30.70 -12.39
N ASP A 319 4.35 31.24 -13.37
CA ASP A 319 3.11 30.70 -13.93
C ASP A 319 3.26 29.30 -14.52
N LYS A 320 4.46 28.94 -14.99
CA LYS A 320 4.75 27.63 -15.60
C LYS A 320 5.19 26.54 -14.62
N ILE A 321 5.41 26.90 -13.35
CA ILE A 321 5.97 25.97 -12.35
C ILE A 321 4.98 24.86 -12.01
N ALA A 322 3.69 25.17 -11.88
CA ALA A 322 2.67 24.19 -11.51
C ALA A 322 2.61 23.00 -12.50
N ASP A 323 2.82 23.26 -13.78
CA ASP A 323 2.85 22.22 -14.82
C ASP A 323 4.07 21.30 -14.65
N GLN A 324 5.24 21.84 -14.30
CA GLN A 324 6.41 21.03 -13.98
C GLN A 324 6.18 20.17 -12.73
N ILE A 325 5.46 20.71 -11.74
CA ILE A 325 5.08 19.94 -10.53
C ILE A 325 4.21 18.74 -10.92
N ARG A 326 3.20 18.92 -11.77
CA ARG A 326 2.35 17.82 -12.25
C ARG A 326 3.08 16.86 -13.17
N ALA A 327 3.97 17.35 -14.02
CA ALA A 327 4.74 16.51 -14.95
C ALA A 327 5.60 15.49 -14.21
N MET A 328 6.10 15.80 -13.00
CA MET A 328 6.85 14.86 -12.15
C MET A 328 6.11 13.56 -11.84
N LYS A 329 4.78 13.54 -11.97
CA LYS A 329 3.96 12.32 -11.80
C LYS A 329 4.39 11.17 -12.71
N ARG A 330 5.01 11.45 -13.86
CA ARG A 330 5.55 10.41 -14.76
C ARG A 330 6.56 9.48 -14.09
N LEU A 331 7.20 9.92 -13.01
CA LEU A 331 8.21 9.14 -12.28
C LEU A 331 7.59 8.04 -11.41
N TRP A 332 6.29 8.13 -11.12
CA TRP A 332 5.59 7.21 -10.24
C TRP A 332 4.15 6.95 -10.70
N PRO A 333 3.95 6.45 -11.94
CA PRO A 333 2.62 6.37 -12.56
C PRO A 333 1.63 5.49 -11.77
N THR A 334 2.12 4.57 -10.95
CA THR A 334 1.31 3.62 -10.17
C THR A 334 1.25 3.94 -8.68
N VAL A 335 1.96 4.97 -8.19
CA VAL A 335 1.98 5.31 -6.76
C VAL A 335 0.98 6.41 -6.47
N SER A 336 -0.26 6.03 -6.15
CA SER A 336 -1.39 6.96 -5.97
C SER A 336 -1.11 8.08 -4.97
N GLY A 337 -0.43 7.78 -3.86
CA GLY A 337 -0.07 8.79 -2.85
C GLY A 337 0.84 9.88 -3.39
N LEU A 338 1.82 9.52 -4.24
CA LEU A 338 2.72 10.50 -4.87
C LEU A 338 2.02 11.27 -5.99
N GLN A 339 1.12 10.63 -6.75
CA GLN A 339 0.28 11.32 -7.73
C GLN A 339 -0.53 12.43 -7.07
N GLN A 340 -1.27 12.09 -6.01
CA GLN A 340 -2.10 13.03 -5.26
C GLN A 340 -1.27 14.14 -4.59
N ARG A 341 -0.07 13.80 -4.08
CA ARG A 341 0.86 14.79 -3.51
C ARG A 341 1.24 15.85 -4.53
N ARG A 342 1.67 15.46 -5.73
CA ARG A 342 2.04 16.40 -6.80
C ARG A 342 0.85 17.26 -7.26
N ASP A 343 -0.35 16.67 -7.35
CA ASP A 343 -1.54 17.43 -7.72
C ASP A 343 -1.92 18.48 -6.65
N LYS A 344 -1.83 18.12 -5.36
CA LYS A 344 -2.07 19.05 -4.24
C LYS A 344 -1.03 20.17 -4.20
N GLU A 345 0.25 19.88 -4.40
CA GLU A 345 1.29 20.91 -4.43
C GLU A 345 1.14 21.86 -5.61
N ALA A 346 0.85 21.33 -6.81
CA ALA A 346 0.58 22.15 -7.99
C ALA A 346 -0.63 23.06 -7.77
N LYS A 347 -1.71 22.51 -7.19
CA LYS A 347 -2.91 23.29 -6.85
C LYS A 347 -2.63 24.37 -5.80
N LEU A 348 -1.84 24.07 -4.78
CA LEU A 348 -1.42 25.05 -3.78
C LEU A 348 -0.62 26.19 -4.44
N PHE A 349 0.25 25.85 -5.39
CA PHE A 349 1.05 26.82 -6.14
C PHE A 349 0.16 27.76 -6.97
N GLU A 350 -0.76 27.23 -7.76
CA GLU A 350 -1.72 28.02 -8.57
C GLU A 350 -2.58 28.93 -7.69
N ASP A 351 -3.10 28.37 -6.60
CA ASP A 351 -3.89 29.12 -5.63
C ASP A 351 -3.12 30.29 -5.02
N GLY A 352 -1.82 30.10 -4.78
CA GLY A 352 -0.91 31.16 -4.32
C GLY A 352 -0.73 32.27 -5.35
N LEU A 353 -0.53 31.93 -6.62
CA LEU A 353 -0.42 32.90 -7.71
C LEU A 353 -1.72 33.69 -7.89
N ALA A 354 -2.87 33.01 -7.90
CA ALA A 354 -4.18 33.65 -8.05
C ALA A 354 -4.46 34.64 -6.90
N ARG A 355 -4.14 34.25 -5.65
CA ARG A 355 -4.27 35.14 -4.48
C ARG A 355 -3.35 36.36 -4.59
N ALA A 356 -2.11 36.18 -5.03
CA ALA A 356 -1.15 37.27 -5.18
C ALA A 356 -1.59 38.26 -6.29
N GLY A 357 -2.06 37.74 -7.43
CA GLY A 357 -2.60 38.54 -8.52
C GLY A 357 -3.82 39.37 -8.10
N ASN A 358 -4.76 38.77 -7.37
CA ASN A 358 -5.92 39.49 -6.84
C ASN A 358 -5.53 40.58 -5.83
N LYS A 359 -4.50 40.34 -5.00
CA LYS A 359 -4.01 41.33 -4.03
C LYS A 359 -3.34 42.52 -4.73
N ALA A 360 -2.61 42.29 -5.82
CA ALA A 360 -2.03 43.35 -6.64
C ALA A 360 -3.09 44.21 -7.34
N ALA A 361 -4.21 43.61 -7.75
CA ALA A 361 -5.32 44.32 -8.39
C ALA A 361 -6.15 45.21 -7.43
N ILE A 362 -6.07 44.98 -6.11
CA ILE A 362 -6.85 45.69 -5.08
C ILE A 362 -6.03 46.81 -4.40
N ALA A 363 -4.71 46.84 -4.59
CA ALA A 363 -3.87 47.92 -4.04
C ALA A 363 -4.16 49.24 -4.78
N PRO A 364 -4.57 50.33 -4.09
CA PRO A 364 -4.80 51.61 -4.74
C PRO A 364 -3.46 52.18 -5.23
N ASN A 365 -3.45 52.64 -6.49
CA ASN A 365 -2.33 53.37 -7.12
C ASN A 365 -1.92 54.62 -6.34
#